data_AF-A0A4R2GWA9-F1
#
_entry.id   AF-A0A4R2GWA9-F1
#
_cell.length_a   1.000
_cell.length_b   1.000
_cell.length_c   1.000
_cell.angle_alpha   90.00
_cell.angle_beta   90.00
_cell.angle_gamma   90.00
#
_symmetry.space_group_name_H-M   'P 1'
#
loop_
_entity.id
_entity.type
_entity.pdbx_description
1 polymer ?
#
loop_
_entity_poly.entity_id
_entity_poly.type
_entity_poly.pdbx_seq_one_letter_code
_entity_poly.pdbx_strand_id
1 'polypeptide(L)' 'MTRTALMLTLAVVLPTLLAGCNRTAGVGIEATCAQWRAISWSQHDTPETIDGVKGNNARRKAWCE' A
#
# COMPACT_ATOMS: atom_id res chain seq x y z
N MET A 1 30.26 35.70 17.78
CA MET A 1 30.31 34.28 17.37
C MET A 1 28.92 33.59 17.33
N THR A 2 27.81 34.35 17.32
CA THR A 2 26.44 33.78 17.38
C THR A 2 25.76 33.63 16.02
N ARG A 3 26.11 34.47 15.03
CA ARG A 3 25.48 34.45 13.68
C ARG A 3 25.88 33.24 12.83
N THR A 4 27.14 32.83 12.89
CA THR A 4 27.67 31.68 12.14
C THR A 4 27.12 30.35 12.65
N ALA A 5 26.95 30.22 13.97
CA ALA A 5 26.36 29.02 14.58
C ALA A 5 24.87 28.85 14.23
N LEU A 6 24.12 29.96 14.15
CA LEU A 6 22.71 29.96 13.75
C LEU A 6 22.52 29.55 12.29
N MET A 7 23.38 30.05 11.39
CA MET A 7 23.34 29.65 9.98
C MET A 7 23.69 28.18 9.77
N LEU A 8 24.66 27.65 10.54
CA LEU A 8 25.04 26.24 10.48
C LEU A 8 23.91 25.32 10.97
N THR A 9 23.20 25.72 12.03
CA THR A 9 22.07 24.93 12.55
C THR A 9 20.90 24.93 11.57
N LEU A 10 20.60 26.07 10.95
CA LEU A 10 19.51 26.15 9.95
C LEU A 10 19.83 25.33 8.69
N ALA A 11 21.09 25.33 8.24
CA ALA A 11 21.55 24.58 7.08
C ALA A 11 21.48 23.05 7.26
N VAL A 12 21.56 22.55 8.49
CA VAL A 12 21.50 21.11 8.80
C VAL A 12 20.08 20.64 9.14
N VAL A 13 19.29 21.47 9.82
CA VAL A 13 17.92 21.10 10.24
C VAL A 13 16.94 21.10 9.06
N LEU A 14 17.08 22.01 8.11
CA LEU A 14 16.17 22.11 6.97
C LEU A 14 16.18 20.88 6.03
N PRO A 15 17.34 20.34 5.59
CA PRO A 15 17.37 19.15 4.72
C PRO A 15 16.96 17.86 5.45
N THR A 16 17.14 17.76 6.77
CA THR A 16 16.74 16.58 7.54
C THR A 16 15.23 16.52 7.75
N LEU A 17 14.56 17.67 7.92
CA LEU A 17 13.09 17.75 7.95
C LEU A 17 12.46 17.41 6.58
N LEU A 18 13.09 17.83 5.48
CA LEU A 18 12.62 17.53 4.12
C LEU A 18 12.87 16.05 3.71
N ALA A 19 13.89 15.41 4.28
CA ALA A 19 14.15 13.98 4.08
C ALA A 19 13.13 13.06 4.80
N GLY A 20 12.30 13.60 5.70
CA GLY A 20 11.23 12.86 6.38
C GLY A 20 9.98 12.60 5.51
N CYS A 21 9.82 13.31 4.39
CA CYS A 21 8.73 13.09 3.42
C CYS A 21 9.03 11.95 2.45
N ASN A 22 9.69 10.89 2.91
CA ASN A 22 9.89 9.69 2.11
C ASN A 22 8.58 8.92 2.05
N ARG A 23 7.86 9.18 0.95
CA ARG A 23 6.77 8.42 0.29
C ARG A 23 6.01 7.42 1.18
N THR A 24 4.69 7.54 1.20
CA THR A 24 3.81 6.42 1.57
C THR A 24 4.26 5.21 0.75
N ALA A 25 4.77 4.17 1.42
CA ALA A 25 5.15 2.94 0.75
C ALA A 25 3.87 2.32 0.20
N GLY A 26 3.60 2.56 -1.08
CA GLY A 26 2.55 1.85 -1.79
C GLY A 26 2.92 0.38 -1.78
N VAL A 27 2.02 -0.47 -1.28
CA VAL A 27 2.11 -1.90 -1.55
C VAL A 27 2.10 -2.07 -3.07
N GLY A 28 3.13 -2.73 -3.61
CA GLY A 28 3.24 -2.96 -5.05
C GLY A 28 2.01 -3.72 -5.56
N ILE A 29 1.74 -3.62 -6.88
CA ILE A 29 0.59 -4.26 -7.52
C ILE A 29 0.50 -5.75 -7.15
N GLU A 30 1.64 -6.45 -7.06
CA GLU A 30 1.70 -7.85 -6.63
C GLU A 30 1.13 -8.08 -5.22
N ALA A 31 1.53 -7.25 -4.25
CA ALA A 31 1.04 -7.35 -2.87
C ALA A 31 -0.44 -6.99 -2.76
N THR A 32 -0.91 -6.03 -3.56
CA THR A 32 -2.32 -5.69 -3.69
C THR A 32 -3.12 -6.85 -4.30
N CYS A 33 -2.63 -7.47 -5.36
CA CYS A 33 -3.28 -8.61 -6.01
C CYS A 33 -3.28 -9.88 -5.18
N ALA A 34 -2.30 -10.06 -4.29
CA ALA A 34 -2.28 -11.15 -3.33
C ALA A 34 -3.49 -11.13 -2.38
N GLN A 35 -4.08 -9.96 -2.10
CA GLN A 35 -5.28 -9.84 -1.26
C GLN A 35 -6.50 -10.49 -1.90
N TRP A 36 -6.60 -10.45 -3.23
CA TRP A 36 -7.66 -11.11 -4.00
C TRP A 36 -7.18 -12.38 -4.68
N ARG A 37 -6.34 -13.16 -4.00
CA ARG A 37 -5.93 -14.48 -4.52
C ARG A 37 -7.17 -15.25 -4.98
N ALA A 38 -7.06 -15.97 -6.10
CA ALA A 38 -8.21 -16.70 -6.63
C ALA A 38 -8.63 -17.78 -5.66
N ILE A 39 -9.94 -17.88 -5.45
CA ILE A 39 -10.56 -18.85 -4.54
C ILE A 39 -11.48 -19.75 -5.36
N SER A 40 -11.40 -21.05 -5.13
CA SER A 40 -12.37 -22.02 -5.64
C SER A 40 -13.48 -22.24 -4.63
N TRP A 41 -14.69 -22.44 -5.12
CA TRP A 41 -15.83 -22.89 -4.32
C TRP A 41 -16.11 -24.39 -4.52
N SER A 42 -16.93 -24.96 -3.67
CA SER A 42 -17.40 -26.34 -3.73
C SER A 42 -18.93 -26.40 -3.82
N GLN A 43 -19.47 -27.58 -4.12
CA GLN A 43 -20.92 -27.80 -4.15
C GLN A 43 -21.57 -27.77 -2.75
N HIS A 44 -20.78 -27.84 -1.68
CA HIS A 44 -21.27 -27.81 -0.30
C HIS A 44 -21.28 -26.39 0.28
N ASP A 45 -20.73 -25.41 -0.43
CA ASP A 45 -20.72 -24.03 0.02
C ASP A 45 -22.13 -23.43 -0.04
N THR A 46 -22.41 -22.53 0.89
CA THR A 46 -23.68 -21.82 0.89
C THR A 46 -23.74 -20.85 -0.30
N PRO A 47 -24.94 -20.47 -0.77
CA PRO A 47 -25.09 -19.44 -1.80
C PRO A 47 -24.33 -18.14 -1.47
N GLU A 48 -24.34 -17.71 -0.21
CA GLU A 48 -23.64 -16.51 0.25
C GLU A 48 -22.11 -16.65 0.12
N THR A 49 -21.58 -17.83 0.45
CA THR A 49 -20.14 -18.13 0.30
C THR A 49 -19.74 -18.12 -1.16
N ILE A 50 -20.56 -18.75 -2.00
CA ILE A 50 -20.43 -18.81 -3.46
C ILE A 50 -20.38 -17.38 -4.04
N ASP A 51 -21.31 -16.52 -3.66
CA ASP A 51 -21.36 -15.14 -4.12
C ASP A 51 -20.15 -14.32 -3.66
N GLY A 52 -19.68 -14.53 -2.42
CA GLY A 52 -18.45 -13.93 -1.92
C GLY A 52 -17.22 -14.32 -2.73
N VAL A 53 -17.06 -15.61 -3.04
CA VAL A 53 -15.96 -16.14 -3.87
C VAL A 53 -15.99 -15.54 -5.28
N LYS A 54 -17.17 -15.51 -5.91
CA LYS A 54 -17.38 -14.84 -7.21
C LYS A 54 -16.97 -13.37 -7.17
N GLY A 55 -17.43 -12.64 -6.15
CA GLY A 55 -17.12 -11.23 -5.98
C GLY A 55 -15.62 -10.98 -5.81
N ASN A 56 -14.94 -11.79 -5.01
CA ASN A 56 -13.48 -11.75 -4.85
C ASN A 56 -12.75 -11.97 -6.19
N ASN A 57 -13.11 -13.03 -6.91
CA ASN A 57 -12.46 -13.38 -8.17
C ASN A 57 -12.72 -12.33 -9.27
N ALA A 58 -13.91 -11.72 -9.28
CA ALA A 58 -14.22 -10.62 -10.18
C ALA A 58 -13.36 -9.38 -9.90
N ARG A 59 -13.13 -9.04 -8.62
CA ARG A 59 -12.22 -7.93 -8.24
C ARG A 59 -10.79 -8.21 -8.69
N ARG A 60 -10.29 -9.42 -8.47
CA ARG A 60 -8.97 -9.81 -8.98
C ARG A 60 -8.88 -9.61 -10.48
N LYS A 61 -9.84 -10.14 -11.25
CA LYS A 61 -9.84 -10.02 -12.71
C LYS A 61 -9.88 -8.56 -13.17
N ALA A 62 -10.56 -7.66 -12.45
CA ALA A 62 -10.64 -6.26 -12.83
C ALA A 62 -9.38 -5.44 -12.51
N TRP A 63 -8.63 -5.82 -11.46
CA TRP A 63 -7.52 -5.03 -10.93
C TRP A 63 -6.13 -5.62 -11.23
N CYS A 64 -6.05 -6.92 -11.54
CA CYS A 64 -4.80 -7.67 -11.56
C CYS A 64 -4.53 -8.46 -12.85
N GLU A 65 -5.50 -8.52 -13.76
CA GLU A 65 -5.43 -9.23 -15.05
C GLU A 65 -5.91 -8.30 -16.18
#